data_AF-A0A7D7MFJ1-F1
#
_entry.id   AF-A0A7D7MFJ1-F1
#
_cell.length_a   1.000
_cell.length_b   1.000
_cell.length_c   1.000
_cell.angle_alpha   90.00
_cell.angle_beta   90.00
_cell.angle_gamma   90.00
#
_symmetry.space_group_name_H-M   'P 1'
#
loop_
_entity.id
_entity.type
_entity.pdbx_description
1 polymer ?
#
loop_
_entity_poly.entity_id
_entity_poly.type
_entity_poly.pdbx_seq_one_letter_code
_entity_poly.pdbx_strand_id
1 'polypeptide(L)'
;MDGGHFRVHSEEVTKATHEALERRGVKIQDIAEIVLEMQLPFNEGLTIEHCAESVESVLRKREMQHALLVGIELDELAEQGKLSQPIQQIIGSDEGLFGVDEMIGLGAVLTYGSIAVTTFGHLDKNKTGIIHKLDTKYGGQVHTFLDDLVSSVAACASARIAHRTRDLEEEGRSFEDLKPEETTPETHVPGAEI
;
A
#
# COMPACT_ATOMS: atom_id res chain seq x y z
N MET A 1 -17.54 30.08 3.10
CA MET A 1 -16.71 29.15 2.32
C MET A 1 -16.71 29.67 0.90
N ASP A 2 -15.64 30.35 0.50
CA ASP A 2 -15.53 30.95 -0.83
C ASP A 2 -15.46 29.86 -1.89
N GLY A 3 -16.38 29.93 -2.85
CA GLY A 3 -16.55 28.99 -3.97
C GLY A 3 -15.50 29.13 -5.06
N GLY A 4 -14.22 29.06 -4.69
CA GLY A 4 -13.12 28.80 -5.62
C GLY A 4 -12.90 27.30 -5.74
N HIS A 5 -12.61 26.79 -6.95
CA HIS A 5 -12.20 25.41 -7.16
C HIS A 5 -10.87 25.13 -6.44
N PHE A 6 -10.91 24.77 -5.15
CA PHE A 6 -9.78 24.22 -4.42
C PHE A 6 -9.57 22.78 -4.86
N ARG A 7 -8.77 22.59 -5.92
CA ARG A 7 -8.24 21.27 -6.28
C ARG A 7 -6.86 21.14 -5.66
N VAL A 8 -6.69 20.17 -4.76
CA VAL A 8 -5.37 19.80 -4.24
C VAL A 8 -4.56 19.17 -5.38
N HIS A 9 -3.30 19.58 -5.52
CA HIS A 9 -2.44 19.07 -6.60
C HIS A 9 -2.04 17.62 -6.33
N SER A 10 -1.89 16.79 -7.36
CA SER A 10 -1.54 15.38 -7.17
C SER A 10 -0.18 15.17 -6.51
N GLU A 11 0.78 16.07 -6.76
CA GLU A 11 2.09 16.05 -6.10
C GLU A 11 1.98 16.27 -4.60
N GLU A 12 1.09 17.17 -4.17
CA GLU A 12 0.85 17.45 -2.75
C GLU A 12 0.26 16.22 -2.05
N VAL A 13 -0.73 15.57 -2.69
CA VAL A 13 -1.31 14.32 -2.18
C VAL A 13 -0.29 13.19 -2.12
N THR A 14 0.56 13.07 -3.15
CA THR A 14 1.63 12.06 -3.21
C THR A 14 2.64 12.26 -2.09
N LYS A 15 3.11 13.50 -1.91
CA LYS A 15 4.03 13.87 -0.84
C LYS A 15 3.42 13.59 0.54
N ALA A 16 2.19 14.03 0.76
CA ALA A 16 1.48 13.82 2.03
C ALA A 16 1.34 12.33 2.36
N THR A 17 1.12 11.47 1.35
CA THR A 17 1.02 10.02 1.53
C THR A 17 2.33 9.40 2.02
N HIS A 18 3.46 9.79 1.40
CA HIS A 18 4.79 9.31 1.82
C HIS A 18 5.14 9.79 3.22
N GLU A 19 4.91 11.08 3.50
CA GLU A 19 5.12 11.63 4.83
C GLU A 19 4.22 10.93 5.86
N ALA A 20 2.98 10.55 5.51
CA ALA A 20 2.09 9.83 6.39
C ALA A 20 2.63 8.44 6.73
N LEU A 21 3.04 7.65 5.74
CA LEU A 21 3.66 6.34 5.97
C LEU A 21 4.93 6.45 6.84
N GLU A 22 5.80 7.42 6.55
CA GLU A 22 7.05 7.62 7.29
C GLU A 22 6.80 8.03 8.74
N ARG A 23 5.84 8.94 9.00
CA ARG A 23 5.43 9.31 10.37
C ARG A 23 4.92 8.12 11.18
N ARG A 24 4.36 7.12 10.50
CA ARG A 24 3.88 5.87 11.11
C ARG A 24 4.93 4.77 11.15
N GLY A 25 6.17 5.05 10.72
CA GLY A 25 7.29 4.13 10.79
C GLY A 25 7.30 3.07 9.68
N VAL A 26 6.55 3.28 8.60
CA VAL A 26 6.51 2.37 7.45
C VAL A 26 7.37 2.93 6.32
N LYS A 27 8.40 2.19 5.91
CA LYS A 27 9.21 2.53 4.73
C LYS A 27 8.76 1.71 3.53
N ILE A 28 9.02 2.24 2.34
CA ILE A 28 8.78 1.55 1.07
C ILE A 28 9.50 0.20 1.04
N GLN A 29 10.73 0.14 1.56
CA GLN A 29 11.51 -1.09 1.63
C GLN A 29 10.84 -2.16 2.51
N ASP A 30 10.19 -1.77 3.62
CA ASP A 30 9.49 -2.72 4.48
C ASP A 30 8.33 -3.41 3.74
N ILE A 31 7.63 -2.68 2.86
CA ILE A 31 6.56 -3.21 2.02
C ILE A 31 7.15 -4.06 0.88
N ALA A 32 8.24 -3.58 0.27
CA ALA A 32 8.93 -4.29 -0.82
C ALA A 32 9.46 -5.66 -0.38
N GLU A 33 9.91 -5.81 0.87
CA GLU A 33 10.35 -7.09 1.44
C GLU A 33 9.22 -8.12 1.44
N ILE A 34 8.00 -7.71 1.84
CA ILE A 34 6.80 -8.56 1.80
C ILE A 34 6.48 -8.96 0.36
N VAL A 35 6.53 -8.00 -0.56
CA VAL A 35 6.27 -8.25 -1.99
C VAL A 35 7.29 -9.23 -2.56
N LEU A 36 8.58 -9.09 -2.21
CA LEU A 36 9.64 -9.99 -2.63
C LEU A 36 9.38 -11.40 -2.11
N GLU A 37 9.09 -11.56 -0.81
CA GLU A 37 8.77 -12.87 -0.22
C GLU A 37 7.60 -13.56 -0.94
N MET A 38 6.54 -12.79 -1.25
CA MET A 38 5.36 -13.28 -1.95
C MET A 38 5.63 -13.71 -3.39
N GLN A 39 6.53 -13.02 -4.08
CA GLN A 39 6.73 -13.17 -5.53
C GLN A 39 7.96 -13.98 -5.92
N LEU A 40 8.99 -14.05 -5.07
CA LEU A 40 10.24 -14.76 -5.34
C LEU A 40 10.04 -16.24 -5.75
N PRO A 41 9.09 -17.02 -5.19
CA PRO A 41 8.86 -18.40 -5.62
C PRO A 41 8.41 -18.56 -7.08
N PHE A 42 7.93 -17.49 -7.71
CA PHE A 42 7.35 -17.50 -9.06
C PHE A 42 8.19 -16.70 -10.06
N ASN A 43 9.16 -15.91 -9.59
CA ASN A 43 9.86 -14.92 -10.40
C ASN A 43 11.37 -15.04 -10.24
N GLU A 44 11.99 -15.77 -11.16
CA GLU A 44 13.46 -15.83 -11.25
C GLU A 44 14.02 -14.44 -11.59
N GLY A 45 15.09 -14.05 -10.90
CA GLY A 45 15.70 -12.73 -11.07
C GLY A 45 15.01 -11.56 -10.37
N LEU A 46 13.89 -11.79 -9.68
CA LEU A 46 13.22 -10.71 -8.95
C LEU A 46 14.10 -10.19 -7.82
N THR A 47 14.26 -8.87 -7.76
CA THR A 47 15.08 -8.19 -6.74
C THR A 47 14.22 -7.27 -5.88
N ILE A 48 14.76 -6.84 -4.74
CA ILE A 48 14.06 -5.93 -3.84
C ILE A 48 13.77 -4.57 -4.51
N GLU A 49 14.63 -4.11 -5.41
CA GLU A 49 14.45 -2.87 -6.16
C GLU A 49 13.26 -2.97 -7.13
N HIS A 50 13.09 -4.11 -7.81
CA HIS A 50 11.89 -4.37 -8.62
C HIS A 50 10.61 -4.28 -7.80
N CYS A 51 10.65 -4.80 -6.58
CA CYS A 51 9.53 -4.73 -5.64
C CYS A 51 9.28 -3.29 -5.15
N ALA A 52 10.33 -2.53 -4.84
CA ALA A 52 10.22 -1.14 -4.41
C ALA A 52 9.61 -0.25 -5.51
N GLU A 53 10.05 -0.39 -6.77
CA GLU A 53 9.44 0.32 -7.91
C GLU A 53 7.96 -0.05 -8.09
N SER A 54 7.60 -1.30 -7.78
CA SER A 54 6.22 -1.76 -7.83
C SER A 54 5.36 -1.13 -6.74
N VAL A 55 5.89 -1.00 -5.52
CA VAL A 55 5.25 -0.29 -4.41
C VAL A 55 5.07 1.19 -4.74
N GLU A 56 6.10 1.85 -5.27
CA GLU A 56 6.05 3.25 -5.71
C GLU A 56 4.97 3.49 -6.78
N SER A 57 4.87 2.61 -7.79
CA SER A 57 3.80 2.70 -8.81
C SER A 57 2.40 2.62 -8.20
N VAL A 58 2.19 1.76 -7.20
CA VAL A 58 0.93 1.66 -6.45
C VAL A 58 0.64 2.95 -5.67
N LEU A 59 1.63 3.50 -4.99
CA LEU A 59 1.50 4.74 -4.20
C LEU A 59 1.27 6.00 -5.05
N ARG A 60 1.45 5.94 -6.37
CA ARG A 60 1.07 7.03 -7.29
C ARG A 60 -0.42 7.04 -7.64
N LYS A 61 -1.17 5.97 -7.33
CA LYS A 61 -2.62 5.90 -7.62
C LYS A 61 -3.40 6.72 -6.59
N ARG A 62 -4.20 7.67 -7.07
CA ARG A 62 -4.99 8.57 -6.19
C ARG A 62 -5.90 7.83 -5.22
N GLU A 63 -6.54 6.75 -5.67
CA GLU A 63 -7.43 5.96 -4.79
C GLU A 63 -6.67 5.32 -3.64
N MET A 64 -5.46 4.80 -3.89
CA MET A 64 -4.58 4.28 -2.84
C MET A 64 -4.11 5.38 -1.89
N GLN A 65 -3.70 6.53 -2.43
CA GLN A 65 -3.27 7.69 -1.63
C GLN A 65 -4.39 8.17 -0.70
N HIS A 66 -5.62 8.30 -1.21
CA HIS A 66 -6.75 8.72 -0.39
C HIS A 66 -7.08 7.69 0.70
N ALA A 67 -7.03 6.40 0.39
CA ALA A 67 -7.25 5.34 1.37
C ALA A 67 -6.21 5.41 2.51
N LEU A 68 -4.93 5.53 2.16
CA LEU A 68 -3.82 5.70 3.11
C LEU A 68 -3.99 6.94 3.99
N LEU A 69 -4.24 8.11 3.39
CA LEU A 69 -4.39 9.36 4.13
C LEU A 69 -5.59 9.31 5.09
N VAL A 70 -6.73 8.77 4.65
CA VAL A 70 -7.92 8.65 5.51
C VAL A 70 -7.70 7.66 6.64
N GLY A 71 -7.16 6.46 6.36
CA GLY A 71 -6.93 5.44 7.38
C GLY A 71 -5.93 5.89 8.43
N ILE A 72 -4.79 6.46 7.99
CA ILE A 72 -3.76 6.96 8.92
C ILE A 72 -4.32 8.09 9.80
N GLU A 73 -5.10 9.01 9.23
CA GLU A 73 -5.72 10.09 10.02
C GLU A 73 -6.69 9.53 11.08
N LEU A 74 -7.50 8.53 10.74
CA LEU A 74 -8.42 7.89 11.69
C LEU A 74 -7.67 7.18 12.82
N ASP A 75 -6.58 6.50 12.50
CA ASP A 75 -5.68 5.88 13.47
C ASP A 75 -5.06 6.94 14.40
N GLU A 76 -4.52 8.04 13.86
CA GLU A 76 -3.94 9.13 14.65
C GLU A 76 -5.00 9.80 15.56
N LEU A 77 -6.21 10.02 15.07
CA LEU A 77 -7.30 10.59 15.86
C LEU A 77 -7.76 9.65 16.98
N ALA A 78 -7.78 8.34 16.72
CA ALA A 78 -8.06 7.33 17.74
C ALA A 78 -6.97 7.31 18.81
N GLU A 79 -5.70 7.33 18.41
CA GLU A 79 -4.56 7.41 19.34
C GLU A 79 -4.64 8.65 20.24
N GLN A 80 -5.05 9.79 19.67
CA GLN A 80 -5.18 11.07 20.39
C GLN A 80 -6.46 11.20 21.23
N GLY A 81 -7.36 10.22 21.21
CA GLY A 81 -8.61 10.28 21.95
C GLY A 81 -9.62 11.31 21.40
N LYS A 82 -9.52 11.67 20.12
CA LYS A 82 -10.30 12.75 19.48
C LYS A 82 -11.55 12.27 18.77
N LEU A 83 -11.78 10.97 18.68
CA LEU A 83 -12.98 10.41 18.07
C LEU A 83 -14.14 10.42 19.07
N SER A 84 -15.37 10.46 18.54
CA SER A 84 -16.56 10.31 19.37
C SER A 84 -16.75 8.87 19.82
N GLN A 85 -17.37 8.67 20.98
CA GLN A 85 -17.82 7.35 21.42
C GLN A 85 -19.07 6.92 20.63
N PRO A 86 -19.22 5.64 20.25
CA PRO A 86 -18.37 4.49 20.61
C PRO A 86 -17.16 4.26 19.68
N ILE A 87 -17.06 4.98 18.56
CA ILE A 87 -16.04 4.77 17.51
C ILE A 87 -14.61 4.85 18.05
N GLN A 88 -14.37 5.77 18.99
CA GLN A 88 -13.08 5.89 19.68
C GLN A 88 -12.61 4.58 20.32
N GLN A 89 -13.52 3.84 20.96
CA GLN A 89 -13.18 2.56 21.57
C GLN A 89 -13.04 1.48 20.50
N ILE A 90 -13.94 1.45 19.51
CA ILE A 90 -13.94 0.45 18.44
C ILE A 90 -12.61 0.47 17.70
N ILE A 91 -12.20 1.63 17.18
CA ILE A 91 -10.93 1.80 16.45
C ILE A 91 -9.74 1.69 17.41
N GLY A 92 -9.75 2.40 18.54
CA GLY A 92 -8.60 2.38 19.46
C GLY A 92 -8.31 1.02 20.09
N SER A 93 -9.29 0.10 20.08
CA SER A 93 -9.13 -1.26 20.59
C SER A 93 -8.98 -2.31 19.49
N ASP A 94 -9.00 -1.93 18.22
CA ASP A 94 -8.92 -2.86 17.08
C ASP A 94 -9.96 -3.98 17.21
N GLU A 95 -11.23 -3.58 17.30
CA GLU A 95 -12.33 -4.52 17.57
C GLU A 95 -12.54 -5.45 16.37
N GLY A 96 -12.23 -6.75 16.49
CA GLY A 96 -12.30 -7.68 15.36
C GLY A 96 -13.67 -7.98 14.72
N LEU A 97 -14.74 -7.25 15.08
CA LEU A 97 -16.02 -7.22 14.34
C LEU A 97 -16.25 -5.90 13.60
N PHE A 98 -15.40 -4.90 13.87
CA PHE A 98 -15.25 -3.73 13.02
C PHE A 98 -14.57 -4.20 11.75
N GLY A 99 -15.24 -3.97 10.62
CA GLY A 99 -14.79 -4.46 9.32
C GLY A 99 -14.58 -3.33 8.31
N VAL A 100 -14.41 -2.09 8.78
CA VAL A 100 -14.48 -0.89 7.93
C VAL A 100 -13.09 -0.56 7.37
N ASP A 101 -12.07 -0.70 8.21
CA ASP A 101 -10.66 -0.89 7.90
C ASP A 101 -10.44 -1.83 6.71
N GLU A 102 -10.87 -3.10 6.78
CA GLU A 102 -10.66 -4.03 5.66
C GLU A 102 -11.48 -3.62 4.44
N MET A 103 -12.64 -2.98 4.61
CA MET A 103 -13.45 -2.50 3.48
C MET A 103 -12.78 -1.33 2.75
N ILE A 104 -12.10 -0.43 3.45
CA ILE A 104 -11.27 0.62 2.84
C ILE A 104 -10.06 -0.02 2.15
N GLY A 105 -9.39 -0.96 2.83
CA GLY A 105 -8.27 -1.74 2.28
C GLY A 105 -8.65 -2.45 0.99
N LEU A 106 -9.75 -3.21 1.01
CA LEU A 106 -10.30 -3.94 -0.14
C LEU A 106 -10.70 -2.99 -1.27
N GLY A 107 -11.33 -1.85 -0.94
CA GLY A 107 -11.69 -0.83 -1.93
C GLY A 107 -10.47 -0.34 -2.71
N ALA A 108 -9.35 -0.08 -2.03
CA ALA A 108 -8.09 0.31 -2.67
C ALA A 108 -7.53 -0.79 -3.59
N VAL A 109 -7.67 -2.06 -3.18
CA VAL A 109 -7.14 -3.23 -3.89
C VAL A 109 -7.89 -3.56 -5.18
N LEU A 110 -9.19 -3.25 -5.26
CA LEU A 110 -10.01 -3.51 -6.46
C LEU A 110 -9.44 -2.87 -7.73
N THR A 111 -8.63 -1.82 -7.61
CA THR A 111 -7.96 -1.14 -8.72
C THR A 111 -6.92 -2.01 -9.44
N TYR A 112 -6.42 -3.07 -8.78
CA TYR A 112 -5.46 -4.04 -9.33
C TYR A 112 -6.09 -5.42 -9.59
N GLY A 113 -7.41 -5.52 -9.52
CA GLY A 113 -8.16 -6.72 -9.91
C GLY A 113 -8.15 -7.86 -8.88
N SER A 114 -8.71 -9.00 -9.28
CA SER A 114 -9.02 -10.11 -8.37
C SER A 114 -7.80 -10.80 -7.76
N ILE A 115 -6.66 -10.80 -8.46
CA ILE A 115 -5.40 -11.36 -7.95
C ILE A 115 -4.92 -10.56 -6.72
N ALA A 116 -5.03 -9.24 -6.80
CA ALA A 116 -4.70 -8.37 -5.68
C ALA A 116 -5.66 -8.64 -4.50
N VAL A 117 -6.96 -8.82 -4.76
CA VAL A 117 -7.97 -9.15 -3.72
C VAL A 117 -7.63 -10.45 -2.98
N THR A 118 -7.28 -11.51 -3.70
CA THR A 118 -6.90 -12.78 -3.07
C THR A 118 -5.61 -12.67 -2.26
N THR A 119 -4.67 -11.85 -2.74
CA THR A 119 -3.39 -11.61 -2.06
C THR A 119 -3.59 -10.78 -0.79
N PHE A 120 -4.45 -9.76 -0.85
CA PHE A 120 -4.81 -8.94 0.31
C PHE A 120 -5.34 -9.80 1.45
N GLY A 121 -6.36 -10.64 1.20
CA GLY A 121 -6.90 -11.52 2.25
C GLY A 121 -5.91 -12.57 2.75
N HIS A 122 -4.87 -12.92 1.98
CA HIS A 122 -3.78 -13.75 2.46
C HIS A 122 -2.84 -12.99 3.41
N LEU A 123 -2.48 -11.76 3.05
CA LEU A 123 -1.57 -10.92 3.83
C LEU A 123 -2.20 -10.46 5.13
N ASP A 124 -3.43 -9.96 5.09
CA ASP A 124 -4.21 -9.56 6.28
C ASP A 124 -4.31 -10.72 7.28
N LYS A 125 -4.62 -11.93 6.81
CA LYS A 125 -4.72 -13.09 7.71
C LYS A 125 -3.39 -13.53 8.33
N ASN A 126 -2.30 -13.49 7.57
CA ASN A 126 -1.02 -14.07 8.01
C ASN A 126 -0.11 -13.07 8.72
N LYS A 127 -0.30 -11.76 8.46
CA LYS A 127 0.46 -10.62 9.02
C LYS A 127 1.95 -10.90 9.14
N THR A 128 2.72 -10.68 8.08
CA THR A 128 4.19 -10.84 8.04
C THR A 128 4.92 -9.49 7.94
N GLY A 129 6.23 -9.50 8.18
CA GLY A 129 7.07 -8.31 8.01
C GLY A 129 6.61 -7.11 8.84
N ILE A 130 6.46 -5.95 8.20
CA ILE A 130 5.97 -4.72 8.84
C ILE A 130 4.49 -4.81 9.27
N ILE A 131 3.65 -5.57 8.56
CA ILE A 131 2.24 -5.76 8.93
C ILE A 131 2.15 -6.37 10.33
N HIS A 132 2.99 -7.38 10.61
CA HIS A 132 3.08 -7.97 11.95
C HIS A 132 3.46 -6.95 13.03
N LYS A 133 4.42 -6.07 12.73
CA LYS A 133 4.89 -5.06 13.68
C LYS A 133 3.79 -4.03 13.99
N LEU A 134 2.98 -3.68 13.00
CA LEU A 134 1.86 -2.75 13.13
C LEU A 134 0.72 -3.36 13.97
N ASP A 135 0.41 -4.64 13.74
CA ASP A 135 -0.60 -5.41 14.51
C ASP A 135 -0.22 -5.58 15.98
N THR A 136 1.08 -5.76 16.27
CA THR A 136 1.56 -5.75 17.65
C THR A 136 1.44 -4.31 18.19
N LYS A 137 0.42 -4.04 19.02
CA LYS A 137 0.10 -2.74 19.69
C LYS A 137 1.21 -2.20 20.60
N TYR A 138 2.42 -2.11 20.08
CA TYR A 138 3.62 -1.75 20.79
C TYR A 138 3.67 -0.23 20.94
N GLY A 139 4.04 0.25 22.13
CA GLY A 139 4.19 1.67 22.39
C GLY A 139 2.89 2.48 22.47
N GLY A 140 1.72 1.84 22.48
CA GLY A 140 0.42 2.52 22.60
C GLY A 140 -0.07 3.15 21.30
N GLN A 141 0.53 2.80 20.16
CA GLN A 141 0.09 3.25 18.85
C GLN A 141 -1.15 2.48 18.39
N VAL A 142 -2.04 3.15 17.64
CA VAL A 142 -3.25 2.55 17.06
C VAL A 142 -3.06 2.38 15.57
N HIS A 143 -3.02 1.16 15.05
CA HIS A 143 -2.75 0.88 13.61
C HIS A 143 -3.88 0.06 12.96
N THR A 144 -5.13 0.26 13.41
CA THR A 144 -6.31 -0.50 12.94
C THR A 144 -6.56 -0.35 11.46
N PHE A 145 -6.32 0.82 10.87
CA PHE A 145 -6.42 0.96 9.41
C PHE A 145 -5.09 0.69 8.71
N LEU A 146 -3.97 1.05 9.34
CA LEU A 146 -2.68 1.06 8.66
C LEU A 146 -2.15 -0.34 8.31
N ASP A 147 -2.35 -1.36 9.14
CA ASP A 147 -1.88 -2.71 8.86
C ASP A 147 -2.59 -3.33 7.63
N ASP A 148 -3.91 -3.12 7.51
CA ASP A 148 -4.70 -3.45 6.33
C ASP A 148 -4.27 -2.67 5.09
N LEU A 149 -4.06 -1.36 5.22
CA LEU A 149 -3.68 -0.53 4.07
C LEU A 149 -2.27 -0.86 3.58
N VAL A 150 -1.34 -1.21 4.46
CA VAL A 150 -0.02 -1.74 4.07
C VAL A 150 -0.17 -3.09 3.37
N SER A 151 -1.05 -3.96 3.87
CA SER A 151 -1.41 -5.23 3.20
C SER A 151 -1.97 -4.99 1.80
N SER A 152 -2.81 -3.96 1.62
CA SER A 152 -3.36 -3.55 0.32
C SER A 152 -2.27 -3.10 -0.65
N VAL A 153 -1.31 -2.27 -0.21
CA VAL A 153 -0.20 -1.82 -1.06
C VAL A 153 0.66 -3.00 -1.51
N ALA A 154 1.03 -3.88 -0.57
CA ALA A 154 1.80 -5.09 -0.88
C ALA A 154 1.06 -6.03 -1.83
N ALA A 155 -0.26 -6.20 -1.65
CA ALA A 155 -1.09 -7.02 -2.53
C ALA A 155 -1.18 -6.46 -3.96
N CYS A 156 -1.39 -5.15 -4.10
CA CYS A 156 -1.42 -4.48 -5.40
C CYS A 156 -0.06 -4.55 -6.11
N ALA A 157 1.03 -4.33 -5.38
CA ALA A 157 2.38 -4.43 -5.94
C ALA A 157 2.71 -5.86 -6.41
N SER A 158 2.32 -6.86 -5.60
CA SER A 158 2.45 -8.28 -5.94
C SER A 158 1.65 -8.65 -7.20
N ALA A 159 0.40 -8.19 -7.29
CA ALA A 159 -0.43 -8.41 -8.49
C ALA A 159 0.17 -7.75 -9.74
N ARG A 160 0.73 -6.55 -9.61
CA ARG A 160 1.41 -5.87 -10.72
C ARG A 160 2.63 -6.65 -11.19
N ILE A 161 3.44 -7.19 -10.27
CA ILE A 161 4.56 -8.07 -10.61
C ILE A 161 4.07 -9.32 -11.34
N ALA A 162 3.08 -10.03 -10.80
CA ALA A 162 2.54 -11.25 -11.40
C ALA A 162 2.03 -11.05 -12.84
N HIS A 163 1.36 -9.92 -13.11
CA HIS A 163 0.97 -9.56 -14.47
C HIS A 163 2.18 -9.33 -15.38
N ARG A 164 3.20 -8.61 -14.88
CA ARG A 164 4.42 -8.32 -15.63
C ARG A 164 5.23 -9.59 -15.94
N THR A 165 5.27 -10.56 -15.02
CA THR A 165 5.91 -11.86 -15.22
C THR A 165 5.39 -12.54 -16.47
N ARG A 166 4.07 -12.55 -16.63
CA ARG A 166 3.43 -13.20 -17.78
C ARG A 166 3.82 -12.53 -19.10
N ASP A 167 3.84 -11.20 -19.14
CA ASP A 167 4.27 -10.45 -20.32
C ASP A 167 5.73 -10.79 -20.69
N LEU A 168 6.61 -10.91 -19.68
CA LEU A 168 8.02 -11.25 -19.90
C LEU A 168 8.21 -12.68 -20.40
N GLU A 169 7.48 -13.64 -19.82
CA GLU A 169 7.49 -15.04 -20.28
C GLU A 169 7.09 -15.15 -21.77
N GLU A 170 6.09 -14.37 -22.20
CA GLU A 170 5.65 -14.32 -23.60
C GLU A 170 6.70 -13.71 -24.53
N GLU A 171 7.54 -12.80 -24.01
CA GLU A 171 8.71 -12.25 -24.69
C GLU A 171 9.96 -13.17 -24.62
N GLY A 172 9.90 -14.27 -23.86
CA GLY A 172 11.05 -15.14 -23.60
C GLY A 172 12.11 -14.51 -22.70
N ARG A 173 11.70 -13.61 -21.79
CA ARG A 173 12.53 -12.85 -20.86
C ARG A 173 12.11 -13.12 -19.41
N SER A 174 12.94 -12.68 -18.47
CA SER A 174 12.69 -12.71 -17.03
C SER A 174 12.98 -11.36 -16.37
N PHE A 175 12.85 -11.29 -15.04
CA PHE A 175 13.29 -10.11 -14.29
C PHE A 175 14.83 -9.95 -14.27
N GLU A 176 15.61 -10.99 -14.60
CA GLU A 176 17.07 -10.86 -14.77
C GLU A 176 17.42 -9.98 -15.98
N ASP A 177 16.53 -9.94 -16.98
CA ASP A 177 16.71 -9.22 -18.24
C ASP A 177 16.19 -7.77 -18.19
N LEU A 178 15.80 -7.30 -17.01
CA LEU A 178 15.22 -5.98 -16.78
C LEU A 178 15.97 -5.23 -15.71
N LYS A 179 16.09 -3.93 -15.89
CA LYS A 179 16.39 -3.03 -14.79
C LYS A 179 15.10 -2.66 -14.05
N PRO A 180 15.17 -2.39 -12.74
CA PRO A 180 14.00 -1.98 -11.93
C PRO A 180 13.15 -0.89 -12.57
N GLU A 181 13.80 0.13 -13.13
CA GLU A 181 13.18 1.31 -13.74
C GLU A 181 12.35 0.98 -14.99
N GLU A 182 12.63 -0.15 -15.64
CA GLU A 182 11.96 -0.60 -16.87
C GLU A 182 10.69 -1.41 -16.57
N THR A 183 10.42 -1.72 -15.30
CA THR A 183 9.19 -2.40 -14.89
C THR A 183 8.00 -1.44 -14.82
N THR A 184 8.25 -0.14 -14.72
CA THR A 184 7.24 0.93 -14.67
C THR A 184 7.36 1.82 -15.92
N PRO A 185 6.83 1.43 -17.08
CA PRO A 185 6.95 2.25 -18.31
C PRO A 185 6.32 3.64 -18.16
N GLU A 186 5.38 3.81 -17.23
CA GLU A 186 4.74 5.09 -16.89
C GLU A 186 5.65 6.10 -16.16
N THR A 187 6.79 5.67 -15.61
CA THR A 187 7.75 6.58 -14.95
C THR A 187 8.77 7.17 -15.93
N HIS A 188 8.86 6.65 -17.15
CA HIS A 188 9.87 7.01 -18.15
C HIS A 188 9.25 7.40 -19.50
N VAL A 189 8.10 8.08 -19.48
CA VAL A 189 7.52 8.67 -20.70
C VAL A 189 8.35 9.91 -21.07
N PRO A 190 8.98 9.97 -22.26
CA PRO A 190 9.70 11.17 -22.69
C PRO A 190 8.76 12.39 -22.66
N GLY A 191 9.09 13.38 -21.83
CA GLY A 191 8.26 14.58 -21.61
C GLY A 191 7.34 14.54 -20.37
N ALA A 192 7.45 13.51 -19.52
CA ALA A 192 6.77 13.44 -18.21
C ALA A 192 7.65 13.90 -17.03
N GLU A 193 8.88 14.35 -17.29
CA GLU A 193 9.62 15.16 -16.33
C GLU A 193 8.94 16.54 -16.25
N ILE A 194 8.36 16.84 -15.09
CA ILE A 194 7.80 18.15 -14.75
C ILE A 194 8.89 18.96 -14.04
#